data_AF-A0A8X6GDG4-F1
#
_entry.id   AF-A0A8X6GDG4-F1
#
_cell.length_a   1.000
_cell.length_b   1.000
_cell.length_c   1.000
_cell.angle_alpha   90.00
_cell.angle_beta   90.00
_cell.angle_gamma   90.00
#
_symmetry.space_group_name_H-M   'P 1'
#
loop_
_entity.id
_entity.type
_entity.pdbx_description
1 polymer ?
#
loop_
_entity_poly.entity_id
_entity_poly.type
_entity_poly.pdbx_seq_one_letter_code
_entity_poly.pdbx_strand_id
1 'polypeptide(L)' 'MQENAVWRDEQRKRNTQRYKEEEKREDAQRIDTSDFLKPMLSKAAVKGSLENRIKQKIFSIQRSSRDMDKNFARRD' A
#
# COMPACT_ATOMS: atom_id res chain seq x y z
N MET A 1 -29.40 44.06 0.16
CA MET A 1 -28.95 43.33 -1.05
C MET A 1 -27.45 43.48 -1.34
N GLN A 2 -26.83 44.66 -1.13
CA GLN A 2 -25.37 44.86 -1.33
C GLN A 2 -24.47 44.16 -0.30
N GLU A 3 -24.89 44.07 0.96
CA GLU A 3 -24.07 43.48 2.03
C GLU A 3 -23.74 42.00 1.77
N ASN A 4 -24.74 41.23 1.30
CA ASN A 4 -24.53 39.85 0.88
C ASN A 4 -23.59 39.72 -0.33
N ALA A 5 -23.58 40.70 -1.24
CA ALA A 5 -22.70 40.69 -2.40
C ALA A 5 -21.24 40.92 -1.98
N VAL A 6 -20.99 41.88 -1.10
CA VAL A 6 -19.65 42.14 -0.53
C VAL A 6 -19.14 40.91 0.23
N TRP A 7 -19.99 40.30 1.05
CA TRP A 7 -19.63 39.08 1.79
C TRP A 7 -19.25 37.93 0.86
N ARG A 8 -20.01 37.71 -0.21
CA ARG A 8 -19.73 36.67 -1.23
C ARG A 8 -18.37 36.91 -1.92
N ASP A 9 -18.04 38.15 -2.23
CA ASP A 9 -16.78 38.48 -2.91
C ASP A 9 -15.57 38.33 -1.97
N GLU A 10 -15.72 38.67 -0.70
CA GLU A 10 -14.69 38.39 0.31
C GLU A 10 -14.47 36.89 0.51
N GLN A 11 -15.55 36.11 0.62
CA GLN A 11 -15.47 34.65 0.71
C GLN A 11 -14.77 34.04 -0.51
N ARG A 12 -15.10 34.52 -1.71
CA ARG A 12 -14.48 34.05 -2.96
C ARG A 12 -12.98 34.34 -2.96
N LYS A 13 -12.57 35.56 -2.60
CA LYS A 13 -11.14 35.94 -2.51
C LYS A 13 -10.38 35.03 -1.54
N ARG A 14 -10.93 34.77 -0.35
CA ARG A 14 -10.32 33.89 0.65
C ARG A 14 -10.18 32.45 0.13
N ASN A 15 -11.24 31.91 -0.47
CA ASN A 15 -11.21 30.55 -1.02
C ASN A 15 -10.21 30.42 -2.17
N THR A 16 -10.16 31.39 -3.09
CA THR A 16 -9.19 31.37 -4.19
C THR A 16 -7.76 31.44 -3.68
N GLN A 17 -7.47 32.21 -2.64
CA GLN A 17 -6.15 32.23 -2.01
C GLN A 17 -5.82 30.88 -1.37
N ARG A 18 -6.77 30.30 -0.62
CA ARG A 18 -6.59 28.98 0.02
C ARG A 18 -6.27 27.90 -1.00
N TYR A 19 -7.01 27.83 -2.10
CA TYR A 19 -6.77 26.82 -3.14
C TYR A 19 -5.42 27.00 -3.83
N LYS A 20 -4.98 28.24 -4.07
CA LYS A 20 -3.64 28.50 -4.62
C LYS A 20 -2.51 28.09 -3.67
N GLU A 21 -2.73 28.23 -2.36
CA GLU A 21 -1.77 27.78 -1.35
C GLU A 21 -1.76 26.26 -1.20
N GLU A 22 -2.93 25.62 -1.23
CA GLU A 22 -3.07 24.15 -1.23
C GLU A 22 -2.39 23.54 -2.47
N GLU A 23 -2.64 24.07 -3.67
CA GLU A 23 -2.01 23.63 -4.92
C GLU A 23 -0.48 23.72 -4.86
N LYS A 24 0.07 24.84 -4.36
CA LYS A 24 1.53 24.98 -4.16
C LYS A 24 2.10 23.99 -3.15
N ARG A 25 1.35 23.67 -2.09
CA ARG A 25 1.77 22.67 -1.10
C ARG A 25 1.74 21.26 -1.68
N GLU A 26 0.72 20.94 -2.46
CA GLU A 26 0.59 19.65 -3.14
C GLU A 26 1.71 19.46 -4.17
N ASP A 27 2.04 20.48 -4.95
CA ASP A 27 3.16 20.44 -5.89
C ASP A 27 4.51 20.28 -5.17
N ALA A 28 4.71 20.95 -4.03
CA ALA A 28 5.91 20.79 -3.22
C ALA A 28 6.01 19.40 -2.55
N GLN A 29 4.88 18.77 -2.26
CA GLN A 29 4.79 17.42 -1.68
C GLN A 29 4.58 16.33 -2.73
N ARG A 30 4.64 16.67 -4.02
CA ARG A 30 4.38 15.74 -5.10
C ARG A 30 5.50 14.71 -5.16
N ILE A 31 5.24 13.55 -4.54
CA ILE A 31 6.13 12.40 -4.56
C ILE A 31 6.24 11.94 -6.01
N ASP A 32 7.46 11.80 -6.52
CA ASP A 32 7.71 11.25 -7.84
C ASP A 32 7.12 9.84 -7.92
N THR A 33 6.02 9.70 -8.66
CA THR A 33 5.28 8.45 -8.82
C THR A 33 6.03 7.42 -9.66
N SER A 34 7.15 7.79 -10.27
CA SER A 34 8.07 6.86 -10.92
C SER A 34 8.57 5.78 -9.93
N ASP A 35 8.64 6.12 -8.63
CA ASP A 35 9.08 5.23 -7.56
C ASP A 35 7.95 4.42 -6.91
N PHE A 36 6.69 4.58 -7.34
CA PHE A 36 5.55 3.84 -6.77
C PHE A 36 5.69 2.31 -6.89
N LEU A 37 6.24 1.84 -8.01
CA LEU A 37 6.37 0.40 -8.29
C LEU A 37 7.57 -0.22 -7.56
N LYS A 38 8.61 0.56 -7.23
CA LYS A 38 9.82 0.06 -6.56
C LYS A 38 9.54 -0.63 -5.21
N PRO A 39 8.77 -0.05 -4.26
CA PRO A 39 8.46 -0.70 -2.99
C PRO A 39 7.48 -1.87 -3.15
N MET A 40 6.64 -1.89 -4.19
CA MET A 40 5.78 -3.04 -4.48
C MET A 40 6.61 -4.21 -5.02
N LEU A 41 7.53 -3.92 -5.94
CA LEU A 41 8.42 -4.90 -6.54
C LEU A 41 9.39 -5.49 -5.50
N SER A 42 9.95 -4.67 -4.61
CA SER A 42 10.82 -5.15 -3.53
C SER A 42 10.06 -6.07 -2.56
N LYS A 43 8.84 -5.71 -2.17
CA LYS A 43 7.98 -6.58 -1.34
C LYS A 43 7.62 -7.90 -2.04
N ALA A 44 7.39 -7.88 -3.36
CA ALA A 44 7.12 -9.08 -4.14
C ALA A 44 8.34 -9.99 -4.26
N ALA A 45 9.53 -9.42 -4.50
CA ALA A 45 10.80 -10.16 -4.57
C ALA A 45 11.12 -10.88 -3.25
N VAL A 46 10.85 -10.25 -2.10
CA VAL A 46 11.03 -10.87 -0.77
C VAL A 46 10.12 -12.08 -0.58
N LYS A 47 8.89 -12.07 -1.12
CA LYS A 47 7.97 -13.22 -1.05
C LYS A 47 8.38 -14.39 -1.97
N GLY A 48 9.02 -14.10 -3.10
CA GLY A 48 9.50 -15.10 -4.06
C GLY A 48 10.81 -15.80 -3.69
N SER A 49 11.56 -15.27 -2.72
CA SER A 49 12.87 -15.80 -2.31
C SER A 49 12.80 -17.24 -1.79
N LEU A 50 13.82 -18.04 -2.12
CA LEU A 50 14.01 -19.41 -1.62
C LEU A 50 14.00 -19.46 -0.10
N GLU A 51 14.65 -18.49 0.56
CA GLU A 51 14.70 -18.39 2.01
C GLU A 51 13.30 -18.28 2.62
N ASN A 52 12.44 -17.46 2.03
CA ASN A 52 11.09 -17.23 2.54
C ASN A 52 10.21 -18.46 2.30
N ARG A 53 10.37 -19.14 1.17
CA ARG A 53 9.72 -20.44 0.89
C ARG A 53 10.11 -21.51 1.90
N ILE A 54 11.40 -21.58 2.26
CA ILE A 54 11.90 -22.52 3.27
C ILE A 54 11.31 -22.18 4.64
N LYS A 55 11.32 -20.90 5.05
CA LYS A 55 10.72 -20.42 6.31
C LYS A 55 9.22 -20.73 6.38
N GLN A 56 8.46 -20.50 5.31
CA GLN A 56 7.04 -20.82 5.26
C GLN A 56 6.77 -22.33 5.36
N LYS A 57 7.61 -23.16 4.73
CA LYS A 57 7.44 -24.61 4.75
C LYS A 57 8.11 -25.32 5.93
N ILE A 58 8.84 -24.60 6.78
CA ILE A 58 9.67 -25.18 7.85
C ILE A 58 8.86 -26.05 8.83
N PHE A 59 7.59 -25.70 9.07
CA PHE A 59 6.68 -26.46 9.95
C PHE A 59 5.71 -27.37 9.18
N SER A 60 5.72 -27.31 7.84
CA SER A 60 4.89 -28.16 6.95
C SER A 60 5.61 -29.43 6.48
N ILE A 61 6.95 -29.45 6.56
CA ILE A 61 7.73 -30.64 6.27
C ILE A 61 7.39 -31.67 7.34
N GLN A 62 6.99 -32.87 6.94
CA GLN A 62 6.68 -33.98 7.84
C GLN A 62 7.94 -34.32 8.63
N ARG A 63 7.96 -33.96 9.92
CA ARG A 63 9.16 -34.06 10.78
C ARG A 63 9.25 -35.37 11.55
N SER A 64 8.16 -36.13 11.66
CA SER A 64 8.11 -37.36 12.43
C SER A 64 7.79 -38.57 11.56
N SER A 65 8.33 -39.74 11.90
CA SER A 65 8.00 -41.01 11.21
C SER A 65 6.49 -41.27 11.21
N ARG A 66 5.81 -40.90 12.29
CA ARG A 66 4.37 -41.04 12.48
C ARG A 66 3.53 -40.15 11.56
N ASP A 67 4.10 -39.08 10.98
CA ASP A 67 3.43 -38.25 9.97
C ASP A 67 3.54 -38.85 8.56
N MET A 68 4.53 -39.70 8.30
CA MET A 68 4.66 -40.46 7.04
C MET A 68 3.58 -41.54 6.94
N ASP A 69 3.18 -42.11 8.07
CA ASP A 69 2.19 -43.21 8.13
C ASP A 69 0.72 -42.75 7.97
N LYS A 70 0.41 -41.46 8.22
CA LYS A 70 -0.97 -40.94 8.22
C LYS A 70 -1.70 -41.05 6.88
N ASN A 71 -0.95 -41.07 5.77
CA ASN A 71 -1.49 -41.15 4.41
C ASN A 71 -0.94 -42.34 3.60
N PHE A 72 -0.11 -43.20 4.20
CA PHE A 72 0.62 -44.25 3.47
C PHE A 72 -0.29 -45.39 2.97
N ALA A 73 -1.42 -45.64 3.64
CA ALA A 73 -2.29 -46.78 3.36
C ALA A 73 -3.77 -46.41 3.12
N ARG A 74 -4.06 -45.21 2.61
CA ARG A 74 -5.40 -44.94 2.06
C ARG A 74 -5.45 -45.54 0.65
N ARG A 75 -5.98 -46.75 0.56
CA ARG A 75 -6.39 -47.40 -0.68
C ARG A 75 -7.79 -46.87 -1.00
N ASP A 76 -7.93 -46.16 -2.12
CA ASP A 76 -9.24 -46.01 -2.78
C ASP A 76 -9.64 -47.37 -3.40
#